data_AF-A0A2U3IDP1-F1
#
_entry.id   AF-A0A2U3IDP1-F1
#
_cell.length_a   1.000
_cell.length_b   1.000
_cell.length_c   1.000
_cell.angle_alpha   90.00
_cell.angle_beta   90.00
_cell.angle_gamma   90.00
#
_symmetry.space_group_name_H-M   'P 1'
#
loop_
_entity.id
_entity.type
_entity.pdbx_description
1 polymer ?
#
loop_
_entity_poly.entity_id
_entity_poly.type
_entity_poly.pdbx_seq_one_letter_code
_entity_poly.pdbx_strand_id
1 'polypeptide(L)'
;MSTTTTDFTGHGAPPDINIDARTNDDAFTDGEPGPRAAADIAKCEALISHAAETGTLLEKTDVDAVRGARAAFDQGIWSRAIGSAFYGAMSRIAASVQYPGRRIVDDLDHCRDMVSFGAQNGKLLDEHDIEAMSKARAAQQEHTWNPEIESAFYAAMSRIAHAVTPVVAETAGDEARVGARRAIRIYTRSAIALTLLVVSLSCLLFVANQVSTDIATVVKENDTAALTLHNQLQAHAVAIADADLKKDAVAVIALQNSQPALQIKEELQNFATNNRQLFADVSRISAFTTSLGLGAIRSPYKAPCDAEENVLNFQGAYRTSHSPKYYDGKVASGDWQCNPDVARKVLEITLPLLAKPNAEPGDARPPSDIDAVAQGFQKIAVYQDIRAMALYANDIILSIVGAVTGFLLPVLYAWLGACAAILRQLSADSAASTFHPEHSKVANRAHVTSAIIVGISIGLFSKLLEGGKDVSPLAIAFVAGYASDKFFFFVDRLVGAMFPPRNEPPAKAAKTTMPRPPSSV
;
A
#
# COMPACT_ATOMS: atom_id res chain seq x y z
N MET A 1 -1.83 27.24 21.76
CA MET A 1 -0.75 26.24 21.97
C MET A 1 -0.81 25.32 20.76
N SER A 2 -0.31 25.73 19.57
CA SER A 2 1.11 25.75 19.15
C SER A 2 1.75 24.40 19.49
N THR A 3 2.10 23.50 18.57
CA THR A 3 2.86 23.63 17.31
C THR A 3 2.64 22.35 16.47
N THR A 4 2.25 22.40 15.19
CA THR A 4 3.04 22.54 13.95
C THR A 4 3.95 21.35 13.59
N THR A 5 3.50 20.62 12.57
CA THR A 5 4.23 19.62 11.77
C THR A 5 5.08 20.32 10.70
N THR A 6 6.26 19.79 10.37
CA THR A 6 6.94 20.10 9.10
C THR A 6 7.53 18.86 8.46
N ASP A 7 7.16 18.69 7.19
CA ASP A 7 7.73 17.83 6.16
C ASP A 7 9.23 18.02 5.95
N PHE A 8 9.88 16.98 5.43
CA PHE A 8 11.11 17.10 4.65
C PHE A 8 11.02 16.22 3.41
N THR A 9 10.91 16.87 2.24
CA THR A 9 11.08 16.31 0.90
C THR A 9 12.50 16.57 0.40
N GLY A 10 13.03 15.61 -0.37
CA GLY A 10 13.86 15.80 -1.56
C GLY A 10 15.16 16.60 -1.46
N HIS A 11 16.30 15.91 -1.58
CA HIS A 11 17.55 16.51 -2.07
C HIS A 11 17.86 15.98 -3.46
N GLY A 12 17.86 16.92 -4.42
CA GLY A 12 18.36 16.75 -5.77
C GLY A 12 19.88 16.85 -5.85
N ALA A 13 20.37 16.48 -7.02
CA ALA A 13 21.76 16.40 -7.44
C ALA A 13 22.57 17.73 -7.33
N PRO A 14 23.90 17.65 -7.34
CA PRO A 14 24.82 18.74 -6.99
C PRO A 14 25.07 19.66 -8.19
N PRO A 15 25.33 20.97 -7.97
CA PRO A 15 25.97 21.81 -8.97
C PRO A 15 27.48 21.93 -8.69
N ASP A 16 28.24 21.55 -9.71
CA ASP A 16 29.41 22.24 -10.29
C ASP A 16 30.36 22.98 -9.34
N ILE A 17 31.51 22.34 -9.15
CA ILE A 17 32.74 22.92 -8.59
C ILE A 17 33.31 23.91 -9.61
N ASN A 18 33.14 25.19 -9.33
CA ASN A 18 33.85 26.27 -9.99
C ASN A 18 35.21 26.47 -9.30
N ILE A 19 36.27 25.90 -9.88
CA ILE A 19 37.66 26.08 -9.42
C ILE A 19 38.17 27.38 -10.05
N ASP A 20 37.97 28.50 -9.38
CA ASP A 20 38.78 29.71 -9.59
C ASP A 20 38.55 30.70 -8.44
N ALA A 21 39.33 30.54 -7.37
CA ALA A 21 39.59 31.60 -6.39
C ALA A 21 40.90 31.31 -5.64
N ARG A 22 42.00 31.81 -6.21
CA ARG A 22 43.18 32.18 -5.42
C ARG A 22 42.82 33.40 -4.59
N THR A 23 42.46 33.21 -3.33
CA THR A 23 42.50 34.26 -2.29
C THR A 23 42.62 33.60 -0.92
N ASN A 24 43.68 33.99 -0.20
CA ASN A 24 43.94 33.84 1.25
C ASN A 24 44.16 32.37 1.68
N ASP A 25 45.40 31.89 1.85
CA ASP A 25 46.25 32.13 3.01
C ASP A 25 45.50 32.67 4.25
N ASP A 26 44.38 32.04 4.58
CA ASP A 26 43.82 32.12 5.92
C ASP A 26 44.81 31.47 6.89
N ALA A 27 45.32 32.30 7.79
CA ALA A 27 46.12 31.91 8.92
C ALA A 27 45.41 30.79 9.70
N PHE A 28 45.77 29.55 9.41
CA PHE A 28 45.61 28.46 10.37
C PHE A 28 46.29 28.95 11.64
N THR A 29 45.49 29.26 12.66
CA THR A 29 45.97 29.54 14.01
C THR A 29 46.90 28.38 14.38
N ASP A 30 48.18 28.70 14.58
CA ASP A 30 49.19 27.74 15.00
C ASP A 30 48.72 27.10 16.32
N GLY A 31 48.15 25.91 16.23
CA GLY A 31 47.97 25.03 17.37
C GLY A 31 46.57 24.55 17.71
N GLU A 32 45.57 24.70 16.83
CA GLU A 32 44.32 23.95 17.01
C GLU A 32 44.36 22.58 16.32
N PRO A 33 44.08 21.48 17.05
CA PRO A 33 43.97 20.16 16.45
C PRO A 33 42.80 20.15 15.47
N GLY A 34 43.00 19.58 14.28
CA GLY A 34 41.92 19.44 13.31
C GLY A 34 40.73 18.67 13.90
N PRO A 35 39.49 18.87 13.40
CA PRO A 35 38.26 18.31 14.00
C PRO A 35 38.23 16.77 14.05
N ARG A 36 39.16 16.09 13.38
CA ARG A 36 39.31 14.62 13.36
C ARG A 36 40.40 14.08 14.27
N ALA A 37 41.29 14.93 14.80
CA ALA A 37 42.46 14.50 15.56
C ALA A 37 42.10 13.62 16.77
N ALA A 38 41.04 13.95 17.51
CA ALA A 38 40.56 13.15 18.65
C ALA A 38 40.18 11.72 18.24
N ALA A 39 39.41 11.59 17.14
CA ALA A 39 38.97 10.30 16.63
C ALA A 39 40.13 9.48 16.06
N ASP A 40 41.07 10.14 15.37
CA ASP A 40 42.25 9.51 14.80
C ASP A 40 43.21 9.01 15.91
N ILE A 41 43.39 9.77 16.99
CA ILE A 41 44.20 9.37 18.15
C ILE A 41 43.59 8.14 18.82
N ALA A 42 42.27 8.16 19.10
CA ALA A 42 41.58 7.02 19.69
C ALA A 42 41.68 5.76 18.81
N LYS A 43 41.63 5.92 17.49
CA LYS A 43 41.82 4.82 16.54
C LYS A 43 43.24 4.27 16.58
N CYS A 44 44.27 5.12 16.66
CA CYS A 44 45.66 4.68 16.78
C CYS A 44 45.94 3.97 18.11
N GLU A 45 45.38 4.45 19.21
CA GLU A 45 45.47 3.78 20.51
C GLU A 45 44.85 2.38 20.47
N ALA A 46 43.68 2.23 19.82
CA ALA A 46 43.07 0.92 19.60
C ALA A 46 43.95 0.00 18.74
N LEU A 47 44.61 0.52 17.69
CA LEU A 47 45.56 -0.25 16.88
C LEU A 47 46.81 -0.63 17.67
N ILE A 48 47.33 0.23 18.55
CA ILE A 48 48.47 -0.08 19.41
C ILE A 48 48.11 -1.13 20.46
N SER A 49 46.93 -1.04 21.07
CA SER A 49 46.44 -2.07 22.01
C SER A 49 46.26 -3.41 21.30
N HIS A 50 45.64 -3.40 20.12
CA HIS A 50 45.54 -4.59 19.28
C HIS A 50 46.93 -5.12 18.94
N ALA A 51 47.87 -4.26 18.52
CA ALA A 51 49.23 -4.66 18.21
C ALA A 51 49.96 -5.34 19.38
N ALA A 52 49.72 -4.86 20.60
CA ALA A 52 50.28 -5.43 21.82
C ALA A 52 49.64 -6.78 22.19
N GLU A 53 48.32 -6.92 21.98
CA GLU A 53 47.61 -8.19 22.13
C GLU A 53 48.05 -9.23 21.09
N THR A 54 48.32 -8.78 19.87
CA THR A 54 48.74 -9.62 18.74
C THR A 54 50.25 -9.87 18.67
N GLY A 55 51.04 -9.29 19.59
CA GLY A 55 52.49 -9.44 19.59
C GLY A 55 53.20 -8.80 18.39
N THR A 56 52.52 -7.96 17.61
CA THR A 56 53.15 -7.23 16.51
C THR A 56 54.09 -6.15 17.06
N LEU A 57 55.34 -6.20 16.61
CA LEU A 57 56.38 -5.27 17.05
C LEU A 57 56.17 -3.91 16.39
N LEU A 58 55.69 -2.93 17.16
CA LEU A 58 55.64 -1.54 16.73
C LEU A 58 56.95 -0.83 17.06
N GLU A 59 57.37 0.08 16.18
CA GLU A 59 58.51 0.93 16.47
C GLU A 59 58.20 1.82 17.68
N LYS A 60 59.10 1.86 18.66
CA LYS A 60 58.90 2.64 19.89
C LYS A 60 58.63 4.12 19.60
N THR A 61 59.29 4.67 18.58
CA THR A 61 59.13 6.06 18.11
C THR A 61 57.70 6.35 17.66
N ASP A 62 57.02 5.40 17.03
CA ASP A 62 55.65 5.54 16.55
C ASP A 62 54.64 5.47 17.70
N VAL A 63 54.84 4.56 18.66
CA VAL A 63 54.02 4.47 19.88
C VAL A 63 54.18 5.74 20.73
N ASP A 64 55.41 6.23 20.88
CA ASP A 64 55.70 7.46 21.61
C ASP A 64 55.12 8.70 20.92
N ALA A 65 55.10 8.74 19.58
CA ALA A 65 54.45 9.80 18.82
C ALA A 65 52.93 9.85 19.04
N VAL A 66 52.25 8.69 19.10
CA VAL A 66 50.80 8.62 19.40
C VAL A 66 50.51 9.03 20.84
N ARG A 67 51.29 8.55 21.82
CA ARG A 67 51.16 8.95 23.23
C ARG A 67 51.42 10.45 23.43
N GLY A 68 52.45 10.98 22.77
CA GLY A 68 52.78 12.40 22.78
C GLY A 68 51.66 13.24 22.17
N ALA A 69 51.07 12.79 21.06
CA ALA A 69 49.91 13.44 20.46
C ALA A 69 48.68 13.44 21.39
N ARG A 70 48.41 12.34 22.10
CA ARG A 70 47.33 12.28 23.09
C ARG A 70 47.53 13.28 24.23
N ALA A 71 48.72 13.28 24.85
CA ALA A 71 49.03 14.20 25.93
C ALA A 71 48.94 15.67 25.49
N ALA A 72 49.41 15.98 24.28
CA ALA A 72 49.32 17.30 23.69
C ALA A 72 47.87 17.72 23.42
N PHE A 73 47.03 16.78 22.94
CA PHE A 73 45.61 17.01 22.71
C PHE A 73 44.87 17.29 24.03
N ASP A 74 45.10 16.49 25.07
CA ASP A 74 44.46 16.65 26.39
C ASP A 74 44.87 17.96 27.10
N GLN A 75 46.08 18.47 26.83
CA GLN A 75 46.60 19.73 27.38
C GLN A 75 46.22 20.97 26.55
N GLY A 76 45.64 20.79 25.36
CA GLY A 76 45.38 21.89 24.42
C GLY A 76 46.65 22.50 23.83
N ILE A 77 47.76 21.75 23.78
CA ILE A 77 49.07 22.18 23.25
C ILE A 77 49.35 21.42 21.96
N TRP A 78 48.47 21.53 20.98
CA TRP A 78 48.70 20.92 19.67
C TRP A 78 49.65 21.79 18.85
N SER A 79 50.59 21.18 18.11
CA SER A 79 51.48 21.92 17.21
C SER A 79 51.60 21.21 15.87
N ARG A 80 51.98 21.94 14.82
CA ARG A 80 52.19 21.36 13.49
C ARG A 80 53.22 20.23 13.49
N ALA A 81 54.26 20.34 14.31
CA ALA A 81 55.27 19.30 14.47
C ALA A 81 54.68 18.02 15.10
N ILE A 82 53.86 18.18 16.14
CA ILE A 82 53.17 17.06 16.81
C ILE A 82 52.19 16.39 15.85
N GLY A 83 51.39 17.17 15.12
CA GLY A 83 50.46 16.65 14.12
C GLY A 83 51.18 15.88 13.01
N SER A 84 52.28 16.42 12.47
CA SER A 84 53.06 15.74 11.42
C SER A 84 53.69 14.43 11.92
N ALA A 85 54.23 14.42 13.13
CA ALA A 85 54.80 13.21 13.73
C ALA A 85 53.72 12.15 13.99
N PHE A 86 52.57 12.57 14.54
CA PHE A 86 51.41 11.72 14.78
C PHE A 86 50.89 11.08 13.49
N TYR A 87 50.61 11.88 12.44
CA TYR A 87 50.07 11.33 11.20
C TYR A 87 51.07 10.45 10.45
N GLY A 88 52.38 10.75 10.57
CA GLY A 88 53.44 9.85 10.08
C GLY A 88 53.46 8.50 10.82
N ALA A 89 53.37 8.53 12.15
CA ALA A 89 53.29 7.32 12.98
C ALA A 89 52.00 6.52 12.72
N MET A 90 50.85 7.20 12.61
CA MET A 90 49.56 6.58 12.29
C MET A 90 49.63 5.78 10.98
N SER A 91 50.25 6.33 9.93
CA SER A 91 50.39 5.63 8.65
C SER A 91 51.25 4.36 8.78
N ARG A 92 52.32 4.39 9.57
CA ARG A 92 53.21 3.24 9.78
C ARG A 92 52.57 2.18 10.67
N ILE A 93 51.94 2.59 11.78
CA ILE A 93 51.19 1.70 12.67
C ILE A 93 50.03 1.04 11.91
N ALA A 94 49.28 1.80 11.12
CA ALA A 94 48.20 1.22 10.32
C ALA A 94 48.73 0.18 9.33
N ALA A 95 49.88 0.43 8.69
CA ALA A 95 50.50 -0.52 7.78
C ALA A 95 51.03 -1.78 8.48
N SER A 96 51.53 -1.66 9.72
CA SER A 96 52.07 -2.80 10.47
C SER A 96 51.01 -3.64 11.17
N VAL A 97 49.87 -3.04 11.56
CA VAL A 97 48.81 -3.72 12.34
C VAL A 97 47.72 -4.35 11.46
N GLN A 98 47.53 -3.90 10.22
CA GLN A 98 46.43 -4.36 9.34
C GLN A 98 46.71 -5.64 8.53
N TYR A 99 47.66 -6.47 8.92
CA TYR A 99 47.98 -7.71 8.20
C TYR A 99 47.58 -8.95 9.00
N PRO A 100 46.68 -9.82 8.50
CA PRO A 100 46.01 -9.75 7.20
C PRO A 100 44.89 -8.69 7.14
N GLY A 101 44.65 -8.12 5.95
CA GLY A 101 43.64 -7.10 5.74
C GLY A 101 42.22 -7.61 6.04
N ARG A 102 41.30 -6.72 6.44
CA ARG A 102 39.90 -7.07 6.80
C ARG A 102 39.23 -8.00 5.79
N ARG A 103 39.45 -7.78 4.49
CA ARG A 103 38.90 -8.63 3.42
C ARG A 103 39.35 -10.09 3.50
N ILE A 104 40.60 -10.34 3.87
CA ILE A 104 41.14 -11.71 4.01
C ILE A 104 40.49 -12.41 5.19
N VAL A 105 40.19 -11.67 6.27
CA VAL A 105 39.43 -12.19 7.41
C VAL A 105 38.02 -12.61 6.99
N ASP A 106 37.33 -11.75 6.23
CA ASP A 106 36.01 -12.05 5.69
C ASP A 106 36.06 -13.28 4.75
N ASP A 107 37.08 -13.36 3.88
CA ASP A 107 37.30 -14.50 2.97
C ASP A 107 37.58 -15.82 3.72
N LEU A 108 38.31 -15.77 4.84
CA LEU A 108 38.58 -16.94 5.70
C LEU A 108 37.29 -17.49 6.33
N ASP A 109 36.43 -16.61 6.84
CA ASP A 109 35.13 -16.99 7.40
C ASP A 109 34.20 -17.55 6.32
N HIS A 110 34.17 -16.93 5.14
CA HIS A 110 33.47 -17.44 3.97
C HIS A 110 33.93 -18.85 3.56
N CYS A 111 35.25 -19.07 3.48
CA CYS A 111 35.81 -20.37 3.13
C CYS A 111 35.48 -21.43 4.19
N ARG A 112 35.52 -21.07 5.48
CA ARG A 112 35.12 -21.95 6.58
C ARG A 112 33.67 -22.42 6.43
N ASP A 113 32.77 -21.51 6.09
CA ASP A 113 31.35 -21.82 5.93
C ASP A 113 31.12 -22.75 4.72
N MET A 114 31.87 -22.56 3.62
CA MET A 114 31.87 -23.48 2.47
C MET A 114 32.40 -24.87 2.82
N VAL A 115 33.48 -24.97 3.60
CA VAL A 115 34.04 -26.27 4.04
C VAL A 115 33.04 -27.00 4.94
N SER A 116 32.42 -26.29 5.89
CA SER A 116 31.36 -26.86 6.74
C SER A 116 30.20 -27.38 5.91
N PHE A 117 29.77 -26.60 4.91
CA PHE A 117 28.73 -27.01 3.96
C PHE A 117 29.15 -28.25 3.15
N GLY A 118 30.35 -28.26 2.59
CA GLY A 118 30.87 -29.38 1.80
C GLY A 118 30.91 -30.68 2.60
N ALA A 119 31.41 -30.62 3.84
CA ALA A 119 31.46 -31.76 4.74
C ALA A 119 30.06 -32.30 5.10
N GLN A 120 29.10 -31.41 5.40
CA GLN A 120 27.73 -31.83 5.73
C GLN A 120 27.00 -32.46 4.53
N ASN A 121 27.25 -31.97 3.31
CA ASN A 121 26.66 -32.49 2.08
C ASN A 121 27.38 -33.73 1.51
N GLY A 122 28.39 -34.25 2.19
CA GLY A 122 29.19 -35.37 1.70
C GLY A 122 29.97 -35.04 0.43
N LYS A 123 30.29 -33.77 0.18
CA LYS A 123 31.18 -33.37 -0.91
C LYS A 123 32.61 -33.74 -0.52
N LEU A 124 33.31 -34.40 -1.43
CA LEU A 124 34.72 -34.71 -1.27
C LEU A 124 35.52 -33.42 -1.42
N LEU A 125 36.13 -32.98 -0.33
CA LEU A 125 37.07 -31.87 -0.29
C LEU A 125 38.49 -32.44 -0.19
N ASP A 126 39.43 -31.84 -0.90
CA ASP A 126 40.84 -32.26 -0.83
C ASP A 126 41.41 -31.95 0.56
N GLU A 127 42.10 -32.91 1.15
CA GLU A 127 42.76 -32.77 2.45
C GLU A 127 43.79 -31.63 2.43
N HIS A 128 44.48 -31.43 1.31
CA HIS A 128 45.46 -30.35 1.13
C HIS A 128 44.81 -28.96 1.15
N ASP A 129 43.56 -28.85 0.67
CA ASP A 129 42.82 -27.58 0.67
C ASP A 129 42.32 -27.23 2.08
N ILE A 130 41.89 -28.24 2.83
CA ILE A 130 41.52 -28.08 4.26
C ILE A 130 42.76 -27.72 5.09
N GLU A 131 43.90 -28.34 4.81
CA GLU A 131 45.17 -28.04 5.48
C GLU A 131 45.66 -26.62 5.17
N ALA A 132 45.56 -26.17 3.92
CA ALA A 132 45.90 -24.79 3.55
C ALA A 132 45.02 -23.77 4.30
N MET A 133 43.72 -24.05 4.44
CA MET A 133 42.79 -23.23 5.23
C MET A 133 43.13 -23.24 6.73
N SER A 134 43.46 -24.41 7.31
CA SER A 134 43.80 -24.50 8.73
C SER A 134 45.12 -23.78 9.04
N LYS A 135 46.13 -23.89 8.16
CA LYS A 135 47.38 -23.13 8.24
C LYS A 135 47.15 -21.62 8.14
N ALA A 136 46.29 -21.18 7.23
CA ALA A 136 45.91 -19.78 7.11
C ALA A 136 45.25 -19.26 8.40
N ARG A 137 44.33 -20.03 8.99
CA ARG A 137 43.69 -19.66 10.26
C ARG A 137 44.67 -19.65 11.44
N ALA A 138 45.56 -20.62 11.53
CA ALA A 138 46.62 -20.64 12.54
C ALA A 138 47.53 -19.41 12.39
N ALA A 139 47.94 -19.08 11.16
CA ALA A 139 48.77 -17.92 10.89
C ALA A 139 48.07 -16.58 11.17
N GLN A 140 46.75 -16.53 11.01
CA GLN A 140 45.94 -15.38 11.44
C GLN A 140 45.93 -15.24 12.97
N GLN A 141 45.80 -16.34 13.71
CA GLN A 141 45.77 -16.36 15.18
C GLN A 141 47.14 -16.12 15.82
N GLU A 142 48.20 -16.62 15.20
CA GLU A 142 49.58 -16.53 15.65
C GLU A 142 50.31 -15.30 15.09
N HIS A 143 49.63 -14.51 14.24
CA HIS A 143 50.18 -13.33 13.57
C HIS A 143 51.42 -13.61 12.71
N THR A 144 51.49 -14.80 12.14
CA THR A 144 52.57 -15.28 11.25
C THR A 144 52.15 -15.27 9.77
N TRP A 145 51.12 -14.49 9.42
CA TRP A 145 50.63 -14.40 8.04
C TRP A 145 51.73 -13.91 7.09
N ASN A 146 51.90 -14.60 5.96
CA ASN A 146 52.92 -14.31 4.96
C ASN A 146 52.35 -14.52 3.54
N PRO A 147 53.02 -14.02 2.48
CA PRO A 147 52.52 -14.12 1.11
C PRO A 147 52.35 -15.57 0.60
N GLU A 148 53.17 -16.50 1.08
CA GLU A 148 53.08 -17.91 0.71
C GLU A 148 51.78 -18.53 1.25
N ILE A 149 51.46 -18.28 2.52
CA ILE A 149 50.21 -18.72 3.17
C ILE A 149 49.00 -18.10 2.47
N GLU A 150 49.07 -16.81 2.13
CA GLU A 150 47.98 -16.12 1.44
C GLU A 150 47.69 -16.71 0.06
N SER A 151 48.73 -16.92 -0.75
CA SER A 151 48.59 -17.54 -2.08
C SER A 151 48.06 -18.97 -2.00
N ALA A 152 48.53 -19.76 -1.02
CA ALA A 152 48.05 -21.12 -0.79
C ALA A 152 46.58 -21.14 -0.35
N PHE A 153 46.19 -20.20 0.52
CA PHE A 153 44.82 -20.01 0.97
C PHE A 153 43.89 -19.69 -0.20
N TYR A 154 44.20 -18.68 -1.03
CA TYR A 154 43.34 -18.31 -2.15
C TYR A 154 43.23 -19.43 -3.21
N ALA A 155 44.31 -20.18 -3.44
CA ALA A 155 44.28 -21.34 -4.31
C ALA A 155 43.35 -22.45 -3.77
N ALA A 156 43.42 -22.74 -2.47
CA ALA A 156 42.54 -23.69 -1.80
C ALA A 156 41.08 -23.21 -1.80
N MET A 157 40.84 -21.94 -1.45
CA MET A 157 39.51 -21.34 -1.46
C MET A 157 38.83 -21.44 -2.83
N SER A 158 39.57 -21.20 -3.92
CA SER A 158 39.05 -21.35 -5.29
C SER A 158 38.65 -22.80 -5.61
N ARG A 159 39.42 -23.80 -5.15
CA ARG A 159 39.11 -25.22 -5.37
C ARG A 159 37.94 -25.68 -4.52
N ILE A 160 37.88 -25.27 -3.26
CA ILE A 160 36.75 -25.54 -2.36
C ILE A 160 35.48 -24.91 -2.95
N ALA A 161 35.54 -23.66 -3.42
CA ALA A 161 34.40 -22.99 -4.05
C ALA A 161 33.90 -23.78 -5.28
N HIS A 162 34.81 -24.28 -6.11
CA HIS A 162 34.47 -25.10 -7.26
C HIS A 162 33.81 -26.43 -6.84
N ALA A 163 34.33 -27.09 -5.80
CA ALA A 163 33.80 -28.36 -5.29
C ALA A 163 32.40 -28.21 -4.64
N VAL A 164 32.10 -27.02 -4.12
CA VAL A 164 30.85 -26.69 -3.42
C VAL A 164 29.78 -26.07 -4.34
N THR A 165 30.09 -25.89 -5.64
CA THR A 165 29.11 -25.41 -6.63
C THR A 165 27.81 -26.24 -6.64
N PRO A 166 26.63 -25.59 -6.71
CA PRO A 166 26.38 -24.19 -7.09
C PRO A 166 26.37 -23.17 -5.93
N VAL A 167 26.74 -23.55 -4.70
CA VAL A 167 26.58 -22.68 -3.51
C VAL A 167 27.79 -21.74 -3.38
N VAL A 168 27.54 -20.43 -3.44
CA VAL A 168 28.55 -19.38 -3.19
C VAL A 168 28.66 -19.14 -1.69
N ALA A 169 29.84 -18.77 -1.16
CA ALA A 169 30.03 -18.49 0.27
C ALA A 169 28.99 -17.51 0.85
N GLU A 170 28.60 -16.50 0.06
CA GLU A 170 27.55 -15.52 0.40
C GLU A 170 26.18 -16.15 0.65
N THR A 171 25.90 -17.35 0.13
CA THR A 171 24.66 -18.09 0.37
C THR A 171 24.79 -19.12 1.50
N ALA A 172 26.02 -19.47 1.88
CA ALA A 172 26.30 -20.45 2.93
C ALA A 172 26.37 -19.83 4.33
N GLY A 173 26.73 -18.53 4.44
CA GLY A 173 26.99 -17.85 5.70
C GLY A 173 25.75 -17.58 6.57
N ASP A 174 25.95 -17.48 7.89
CA ASP A 174 24.87 -17.28 8.86
C ASP A 174 24.17 -15.92 8.71
N GLU A 175 24.86 -14.89 8.24
CA GLU A 175 24.28 -13.57 7.99
C GLU A 175 23.25 -13.59 6.84
N ALA A 176 23.56 -14.32 5.76
CA ALA A 176 22.65 -14.51 4.64
C ALA A 176 21.37 -15.25 5.06
N ARG A 177 21.50 -16.22 5.98
CA ARG A 177 20.37 -16.95 6.57
C ARG A 177 19.49 -16.04 7.42
N VAL A 178 20.08 -15.14 8.21
CA VAL A 178 19.34 -14.16 9.02
C VAL A 178 18.62 -13.16 8.10
N GLY A 179 19.27 -12.71 7.03
CA GLY A 179 18.70 -11.87 5.99
C GLY A 179 17.46 -12.49 5.34
N ALA A 180 17.57 -13.75 4.88
CA ALA A 180 16.47 -14.49 4.27
C ALA A 180 15.27 -14.66 5.22
N ARG A 181 15.51 -15.01 6.49
CA ARG A 181 14.43 -15.11 7.50
C ARG A 181 13.73 -13.79 7.78
N ARG A 182 14.46 -12.67 7.72
CA ARG A 182 13.88 -11.33 7.86
C ARG A 182 13.05 -10.97 6.64
N ALA A 183 13.57 -11.22 5.45
CA ALA A 183 12.87 -11.00 4.19
C ALA A 183 11.56 -11.79 4.14
N ILE A 184 11.59 -13.10 4.40
CA ILE A 184 10.39 -13.96 4.43
C ILE A 184 9.35 -13.41 5.41
N ARG A 185 9.73 -13.02 6.63
CA ARG A 185 8.78 -12.46 7.60
C ARG A 185 8.15 -11.15 7.13
N ILE A 186 8.92 -10.29 6.47
CA ILE A 186 8.42 -9.02 5.94
C ILE A 186 7.42 -9.31 4.80
N TYR A 187 7.79 -10.14 3.83
CA TYR A 187 6.92 -10.48 2.70
C TYR A 187 5.67 -11.27 3.11
N THR A 188 5.77 -12.17 4.08
CA THR A 188 4.59 -12.86 4.64
C THR A 188 3.65 -11.89 5.34
N ARG A 189 4.18 -10.95 6.15
CA ARG A 189 3.35 -9.93 6.81
C ARG A 189 2.70 -8.99 5.80
N SER A 190 3.44 -8.52 4.80
CA SER A 190 2.89 -7.67 3.75
C SER A 190 1.82 -8.40 2.94
N ALA A 191 2.05 -9.67 2.58
CA ALA A 191 1.08 -10.47 1.86
C ALA A 191 -0.21 -10.68 2.67
N ILE A 192 -0.11 -11.03 3.96
CA ILE A 192 -1.30 -11.17 4.83
C ILE A 192 -2.07 -9.85 4.94
N ALA A 193 -1.38 -8.73 5.18
CA ALA A 193 -2.02 -7.42 5.27
C ALA A 193 -2.73 -7.06 3.95
N LEU A 194 -2.07 -7.32 2.81
CA LEU A 194 -2.60 -7.01 1.50
C LEU A 194 -3.78 -7.92 1.14
N THR A 195 -3.72 -9.20 1.49
CA THR A 195 -4.86 -10.13 1.36
C THR A 195 -6.06 -9.68 2.17
N LEU A 196 -5.88 -9.29 3.45
CA LEU A 196 -6.96 -8.77 4.27
C LEU A 196 -7.57 -7.51 3.65
N LEU A 197 -6.72 -6.59 3.17
CA LEU A 197 -7.15 -5.37 2.51
C LEU A 197 -7.95 -5.65 1.24
N VAL A 198 -7.49 -6.57 0.39
CA VAL A 198 -8.19 -6.96 -0.85
C VAL A 198 -9.55 -7.59 -0.52
N VAL A 199 -9.61 -8.52 0.44
CA VAL A 199 -10.87 -9.16 0.84
C VAL A 199 -11.88 -8.15 1.41
N SER A 200 -11.43 -7.25 2.29
CA SER A 200 -12.27 -6.17 2.83
C SER A 200 -12.77 -5.24 1.73
N LEU A 201 -11.90 -4.85 0.80
CA LEU A 201 -12.25 -3.99 -0.33
C LEU A 201 -13.26 -4.69 -1.26
N SER A 202 -13.07 -5.97 -1.57
CA SER A 202 -14.02 -6.76 -2.36
C SER A 202 -15.39 -6.88 -1.69
N CYS A 203 -15.44 -7.07 -0.38
CA CYS A 203 -16.68 -7.09 0.38
C CYS A 203 -17.40 -5.73 0.32
N LEU A 204 -16.67 -4.63 0.53
CA LEU A 204 -17.22 -3.28 0.43
C LEU A 204 -17.78 -2.98 -0.98
N LEU A 205 -17.03 -3.34 -2.03
CA LEU A 205 -17.47 -3.17 -3.41
C LEU A 205 -18.71 -4.01 -3.72
N PHE A 206 -18.80 -5.22 -3.18
CA PHE A 206 -19.98 -6.08 -3.35
C PHE A 206 -21.22 -5.44 -2.71
N VAL A 207 -21.11 -4.98 -1.46
CA VAL A 207 -22.20 -4.28 -0.77
C VAL A 207 -22.59 -3.01 -1.52
N ALA A 208 -21.62 -2.23 -1.99
CA ALA A 208 -21.89 -1.01 -2.75
C ALA A 208 -22.63 -1.30 -4.06
N ASN A 209 -22.24 -2.34 -4.79
CA ASN A 209 -22.93 -2.78 -6.00
C ASN A 209 -24.36 -3.26 -5.72
N GLN A 210 -24.55 -4.04 -4.64
CA GLN A 210 -25.89 -4.51 -4.26
C GLN A 210 -26.81 -3.34 -3.89
N VAL A 211 -26.32 -2.40 -3.07
CA VAL A 211 -27.07 -1.19 -2.71
C VAL A 211 -27.40 -0.34 -3.94
N SER A 212 -26.46 -0.21 -4.88
CA SER A 212 -26.68 0.48 -6.16
C SER A 212 -27.82 -0.17 -6.97
N THR A 213 -27.85 -1.50 -7.08
CA THR A 213 -28.90 -2.22 -7.79
C THR A 213 -30.26 -2.13 -7.09
N ASP A 214 -30.27 -2.16 -5.76
CA ASP A 214 -31.49 -2.05 -4.96
C ASP A 214 -32.08 -0.64 -5.12
N ILE A 215 -31.25 0.41 -5.05
CA ILE A 215 -31.67 1.79 -5.28
C ILE A 215 -32.27 1.97 -6.68
N ALA A 216 -31.60 1.45 -7.72
CA ALA A 216 -32.09 1.57 -9.09
C ALA A 216 -33.47 0.91 -9.26
N THR A 217 -33.69 -0.22 -8.59
CA THR A 217 -34.96 -0.96 -8.61
C THR A 217 -36.05 -0.18 -7.88
N VAL A 218 -35.80 0.26 -6.65
CA VAL A 218 -36.77 1.03 -5.84
C VAL A 218 -37.12 2.37 -6.51
N VAL A 219 -36.14 3.06 -7.11
CA VAL A 219 -36.40 4.30 -7.86
C VAL A 219 -37.33 4.03 -9.03
N LYS A 220 -37.12 2.96 -9.80
CA LYS A 220 -37.96 2.62 -10.96
C LYS A 220 -39.40 2.26 -10.56
N GLU A 221 -39.57 1.51 -9.47
CA GLU A 221 -40.88 1.17 -8.92
C GLU A 221 -41.62 2.42 -8.43
N ASN A 222 -40.93 3.27 -7.67
CA ASN A 222 -41.52 4.51 -7.15
C ASN A 222 -41.80 5.53 -8.25
N ASP A 223 -41.02 5.59 -9.33
CA ASP A 223 -41.30 6.44 -10.50
C ASP A 223 -42.65 6.08 -11.13
N THR A 224 -42.92 4.79 -11.26
CA THR A 224 -44.17 4.27 -11.81
C THR A 224 -45.35 4.55 -10.86
N ALA A 225 -45.15 4.35 -9.56
CA ALA A 225 -46.14 4.64 -8.53
C ALA A 225 -46.47 6.14 -8.45
N ALA A 226 -45.47 7.02 -8.50
CA ALA A 226 -45.63 8.46 -8.44
C ALA A 226 -46.50 9.00 -9.58
N LEU A 227 -46.31 8.50 -10.81
CA LEU A 227 -47.12 8.89 -11.96
C LEU A 227 -48.58 8.45 -11.81
N THR A 228 -48.79 7.21 -11.36
CA THR A 228 -50.14 6.66 -11.14
C THR A 228 -50.87 7.47 -10.07
N LEU A 229 -50.21 7.67 -8.93
CA LEU A 229 -50.73 8.42 -7.79
C LEU A 229 -51.00 9.89 -8.14
N HIS A 230 -50.14 10.53 -8.94
CA HIS A 230 -50.36 11.90 -9.41
C HIS A 230 -51.67 12.02 -10.19
N ASN A 231 -51.89 11.12 -11.16
CA ASN A 231 -53.10 11.11 -11.97
C ASN A 231 -54.36 10.84 -11.12
N GLN A 232 -54.29 9.89 -10.18
CA GLN A 232 -55.40 9.60 -9.27
C GLN A 232 -55.71 10.77 -8.34
N LEU A 233 -54.70 11.41 -7.73
CA LEU A 233 -54.87 12.57 -6.86
C LEU A 233 -55.44 13.76 -7.64
N GLN A 234 -54.99 14.00 -8.87
CA GLN A 234 -55.53 15.07 -9.71
C GLN A 234 -57.00 14.82 -10.05
N ALA A 235 -57.36 13.60 -10.43
CA ALA A 235 -58.76 13.24 -10.69
C ALA A 235 -59.62 13.40 -9.42
N HIS A 236 -59.10 13.01 -8.26
CA HIS A 236 -59.81 13.15 -6.99
C HIS A 236 -59.95 14.62 -6.56
N ALA A 237 -58.93 15.45 -6.77
CA ALA A 237 -58.97 16.90 -6.51
C ALA A 237 -60.10 17.59 -7.28
N VAL A 238 -60.22 17.28 -8.58
CA VAL A 238 -61.28 17.82 -9.45
C VAL A 238 -62.66 17.39 -8.95
N ALA A 239 -62.84 16.12 -8.57
CA ALA A 239 -64.10 15.63 -8.04
C ALA A 239 -64.50 16.31 -6.72
N ILE A 240 -63.55 16.57 -5.82
CA ILE A 240 -63.79 17.31 -4.57
C ILE A 240 -64.16 18.77 -4.88
N ALA A 241 -63.43 19.44 -5.77
CA ALA A 241 -63.71 20.82 -6.15
C ALA A 241 -65.11 20.97 -6.78
N ASP A 242 -65.53 20.02 -7.63
CA ASP A 242 -66.86 20.00 -8.22
C ASP A 242 -67.98 19.79 -7.18
N ALA A 243 -67.72 18.96 -6.15
CA ALA A 243 -68.66 18.74 -5.05
C ALA A 243 -68.76 19.96 -4.12
N ASP A 244 -67.63 20.60 -3.82
CA ASP A 244 -67.56 21.81 -2.99
C ASP A 244 -68.24 23.00 -3.67
N LEU A 245 -68.08 23.14 -5.00
CA LEU A 245 -68.76 24.16 -5.79
C LEU A 245 -70.30 24.01 -5.74
N LYS A 246 -70.79 22.77 -5.61
CA LYS A 246 -72.21 22.46 -5.41
C LYS A 246 -72.68 22.62 -3.96
N LYS A 247 -71.76 22.90 -3.01
CA LYS A 247 -72.00 22.99 -1.56
C LYS A 247 -72.62 21.73 -0.96
N ASP A 248 -72.33 20.57 -1.54
CA ASP A 248 -72.84 19.28 -1.06
C ASP A 248 -71.84 18.62 -0.11
N ALA A 249 -71.94 18.98 1.17
CA ALA A 249 -71.07 18.45 2.22
C ALA A 249 -71.19 16.91 2.37
N VAL A 250 -72.36 16.33 2.05
CA VAL A 250 -72.56 14.88 2.12
C VAL A 250 -71.81 14.18 0.99
N ALA A 251 -71.81 14.76 -0.22
CA ALA A 251 -71.04 14.25 -1.34
C ALA A 251 -69.53 14.28 -1.09
N VAL A 252 -69.00 15.33 -0.45
CA VAL A 252 -67.57 15.42 -0.08
C VAL A 252 -67.19 14.30 0.90
N ILE A 253 -68.01 14.07 1.94
CA ILE A 253 -67.77 13.00 2.92
C ILE A 253 -67.87 11.61 2.26
N ALA A 254 -68.80 11.42 1.32
CA ALA A 254 -68.93 10.19 0.57
C ALA A 254 -67.71 9.94 -0.35
N LEU A 255 -67.18 10.99 -0.97
CA LEU A 255 -65.96 10.92 -1.80
C LEU A 255 -64.72 10.56 -0.98
N GLN A 256 -64.55 11.13 0.22
CA GLN A 256 -63.42 10.83 1.12
C GLN A 256 -63.37 9.38 1.62
N ASN A 257 -64.52 8.69 1.61
CA ASN A 257 -64.68 7.29 2.01
C ASN A 257 -65.01 6.37 0.83
N SER A 258 -64.90 6.88 -0.39
CA SER A 258 -65.17 6.10 -1.61
C SER A 258 -64.07 5.07 -1.87
N GLN A 259 -64.39 4.03 -2.65
CA GLN A 259 -63.42 3.00 -3.03
C GLN A 259 -62.15 3.57 -3.70
N PRO A 260 -62.24 4.57 -4.62
CA PRO A 260 -61.04 5.23 -5.15
C PRO A 260 -60.22 5.95 -4.08
N ALA A 261 -60.86 6.60 -3.11
CA ALA A 261 -60.14 7.27 -2.02
C ALA A 261 -59.41 6.26 -1.13
N LEU A 262 -59.99 5.08 -0.88
CA LEU A 262 -59.30 4.00 -0.15
C LEU A 262 -58.08 3.46 -0.91
N GLN A 263 -58.20 3.27 -2.23
CA GLN A 263 -57.08 2.88 -3.08
C GLN A 263 -55.95 3.92 -3.06
N ILE A 264 -56.28 5.21 -3.20
CA ILE A 264 -55.30 6.30 -3.10
C ILE A 264 -54.61 6.29 -1.73
N LYS A 265 -55.34 6.04 -0.64
CA LYS A 265 -54.75 5.97 0.71
C LYS A 265 -53.75 4.82 0.84
N GLU A 266 -54.10 3.64 0.32
CA GLU A 266 -53.22 2.46 0.33
C GLU A 266 -51.97 2.67 -0.54
N GLU A 267 -52.15 3.18 -1.77
CA GLU A 267 -51.05 3.50 -2.67
C GLU A 267 -50.13 4.58 -2.08
N LEU A 268 -50.69 5.63 -1.46
CA LEU A 268 -49.90 6.67 -0.79
C LEU A 268 -49.12 6.09 0.40
N GLN A 269 -49.71 5.16 1.16
CA GLN A 269 -49.03 4.46 2.25
C GLN A 269 -47.85 3.64 1.78
N ASN A 270 -48.05 2.81 0.75
CA ASN A 270 -46.98 2.01 0.17
C ASN A 270 -45.89 2.92 -0.42
N PHE A 271 -46.28 3.98 -1.13
CA PHE A 271 -45.35 4.95 -1.71
C PHE A 271 -44.51 5.67 -0.65
N ALA A 272 -45.12 6.16 0.44
CA ALA A 272 -44.36 6.83 1.50
C ALA A 272 -43.43 5.86 2.25
N THR A 273 -43.86 4.61 2.44
CA THR A 273 -43.03 3.57 3.07
C THR A 273 -41.79 3.30 2.22
N ASN A 274 -41.95 3.13 0.91
CA ASN A 274 -40.84 2.94 -0.02
C ASN A 274 -39.91 4.16 -0.05
N ASN A 275 -40.46 5.38 -0.04
CA ASN A 275 -39.67 6.61 -0.02
C ASN A 275 -38.86 6.77 1.26
N ARG A 276 -39.42 6.38 2.41
CA ARG A 276 -38.71 6.37 3.69
C ARG A 276 -37.55 5.37 3.67
N GLN A 277 -37.77 4.18 3.12
CA GLN A 277 -36.71 3.18 2.95
C GLN A 277 -35.60 3.70 2.04
N LEU A 278 -35.97 4.24 0.86
CA LEU A 278 -35.03 4.83 -0.08
C LEU A 278 -34.21 5.96 0.55
N PHE A 279 -34.86 6.86 1.30
CA PHE A 279 -34.16 7.93 2.02
C PHE A 279 -33.20 7.40 3.09
N ALA A 280 -33.59 6.36 3.82
CA ALA A 280 -32.72 5.73 4.82
C ALA A 280 -31.48 5.09 4.17
N ASP A 281 -31.64 4.44 3.02
CA ASP A 281 -30.54 3.83 2.27
C ASP A 281 -29.58 4.89 1.70
N VAL A 282 -30.12 5.96 1.10
CA VAL A 282 -29.32 7.12 0.65
C VAL A 282 -28.58 7.77 1.81
N SER A 283 -29.22 7.91 2.98
CA SER A 283 -28.59 8.49 4.17
C SER A 283 -27.44 7.64 4.70
N ARG A 284 -27.56 6.30 4.67
CA ARG A 284 -26.45 5.39 5.02
C ARG A 284 -25.26 5.54 4.09
N ILE A 285 -25.52 5.67 2.78
CA ILE A 285 -24.45 5.90 1.78
C ILE A 285 -23.82 7.28 1.99
N SER A 286 -24.62 8.30 2.29
CA SER A 286 -24.12 9.64 2.63
C SER A 286 -23.18 9.60 3.83
N ALA A 287 -23.55 8.86 4.89
CA ALA A 287 -22.68 8.69 6.07
C ALA A 287 -21.38 7.96 5.73
N PHE A 288 -21.43 6.94 4.87
CA PHE A 288 -20.24 6.21 4.41
C PHE A 288 -19.32 7.07 3.52
N THR A 289 -19.88 7.81 2.56
CA THR A 289 -19.09 8.72 1.71
C THR A 289 -18.49 9.87 2.51
N THR A 290 -19.22 10.38 3.51
CA THR A 290 -18.70 11.38 4.44
C THR A 290 -17.54 10.85 5.29
N SER A 291 -17.62 9.59 5.77
CA SER A 291 -16.51 9.00 6.55
C SER A 291 -15.25 8.75 5.71
N LEU A 292 -15.40 8.61 4.38
CA LEU A 292 -14.29 8.57 3.42
C LEU A 292 -13.77 9.96 3.01
N GLY A 293 -14.36 11.05 3.52
CA GLY A 293 -13.96 12.42 3.19
C GLY A 293 -14.47 12.92 1.83
N LEU A 294 -15.46 12.25 1.22
CA LEU A 294 -16.03 12.60 -0.08
C LEU A 294 -17.22 13.59 0.03
N GLY A 295 -17.56 14.00 1.25
CA GLY A 295 -18.67 14.91 1.54
C GLY A 295 -20.04 14.21 1.65
N ALA A 296 -21.05 14.97 2.06
CA ALA A 296 -22.42 14.49 2.20
C ALA A 296 -23.15 14.46 0.85
N ILE A 297 -23.96 13.44 0.63
CA ILE A 297 -24.80 13.30 -0.56
C ILE A 297 -26.07 14.12 -0.35
N ARG A 298 -26.31 15.10 -1.22
CA ARG A 298 -27.53 15.92 -1.22
C ARG A 298 -28.13 16.06 -2.61
N SER A 299 -29.37 16.57 -2.64
CA SER A 299 -30.02 16.88 -3.91
C SER A 299 -29.19 17.96 -4.61
N PRO A 300 -28.74 17.74 -5.86
CA PRO A 300 -27.93 18.72 -6.59
C PRO A 300 -28.71 20.01 -6.92
N TYR A 301 -30.03 20.00 -6.71
CA TYR A 301 -30.93 21.11 -7.00
C TYR A 301 -31.19 22.03 -5.80
N LYS A 302 -30.62 21.75 -4.62
CA LYS A 302 -30.82 22.54 -3.41
C LYS A 302 -29.53 23.14 -2.85
N ALA A 303 -29.68 24.27 -2.16
CA ALA A 303 -28.57 24.94 -1.51
C ALA A 303 -27.99 24.09 -0.36
N PRO A 304 -26.68 24.20 -0.07
CA PRO A 304 -26.09 23.54 1.10
C PRO A 304 -26.73 24.06 2.39
N CYS A 305 -26.82 23.21 3.41
CA CYS A 305 -27.26 23.63 4.73
C CYS A 305 -26.18 24.52 5.39
N ASP A 306 -26.60 25.61 6.05
CA ASP A 306 -25.72 26.66 6.59
C ASP A 306 -24.67 26.17 7.61
N ALA A 307 -24.80 24.95 8.14
CA ALA A 307 -23.94 24.40 9.19
C ALA A 307 -22.66 23.68 8.67
N GLU A 308 -22.44 23.60 7.36
CA GLU A 308 -21.46 22.67 6.77
C GLU A 308 -20.21 23.32 6.16
N GLU A 309 -19.86 24.53 6.60
CA GLU A 309 -18.77 25.32 6.00
C GLU A 309 -17.34 24.74 6.16
N ASN A 310 -17.14 23.55 6.76
CA ASN A 310 -15.81 23.16 7.25
C ASN A 310 -15.31 21.72 7.02
N VAL A 311 -15.89 20.91 6.11
CA VAL A 311 -15.31 19.57 5.83
C VAL A 311 -14.95 19.41 4.36
N LEU A 312 -13.71 19.78 4.05
CA LEU A 312 -12.96 19.48 2.81
C LEU A 312 -13.50 20.11 1.52
N ASN A 313 -13.00 21.32 1.27
CA ASN A 313 -13.20 22.10 0.05
C ASN A 313 -12.49 21.49 -1.18
N PHE A 314 -12.95 20.31 -1.64
CA PHE A 314 -12.52 19.67 -2.90
C PHE A 314 -13.52 19.91 -4.05
N GLN A 315 -14.43 20.88 -3.91
CA GLN A 315 -15.47 21.22 -4.90
C GLN A 315 -14.98 22.10 -6.08
N GLY A 316 -13.67 22.20 -6.31
CA GLY A 316 -13.08 23.09 -7.31
C GLY A 316 -13.34 22.74 -8.79
N ALA A 317 -13.81 21.53 -9.12
CA ALA A 317 -13.77 21.05 -10.51
C ALA A 317 -15.10 21.16 -11.32
N TYR A 318 -16.25 21.44 -10.68
CA TYR A 318 -17.55 21.46 -11.37
C TYR A 318 -18.40 22.70 -11.09
N ARG A 319 -17.81 23.81 -10.64
CA ARG A 319 -18.50 25.11 -10.66
C ARG A 319 -18.65 25.58 -12.11
N THR A 320 -19.69 25.09 -12.79
CA THR A 320 -20.20 25.72 -13.99
C THR A 320 -20.66 27.13 -13.61
N SER A 321 -20.18 28.10 -14.38
CA SER A 321 -20.15 29.54 -14.12
C SER A 321 -21.50 30.26 -14.24
N HIS A 322 -22.64 29.57 -14.05
CA HIS A 322 -23.97 30.15 -14.26
C HIS A 322 -25.00 29.79 -13.18
N SER A 323 -24.64 29.85 -11.90
CA SER A 323 -25.64 29.99 -10.84
C SER A 323 -25.86 31.48 -10.56
N PRO A 324 -27.07 32.05 -10.77
CA PRO A 324 -27.34 33.45 -10.46
C PRO A 324 -27.18 33.66 -8.96
N LYS A 325 -26.36 34.64 -8.57
CA LYS A 325 -26.31 35.15 -7.20
C LYS A 325 -27.70 35.67 -6.83
N TYR A 326 -28.45 34.89 -6.07
CA TYR A 326 -29.65 35.34 -5.40
C TYR A 326 -29.62 34.88 -3.95
N TYR A 327 -29.91 35.83 -3.06
CA TYR A 327 -30.08 35.77 -1.61
C TYR A 327 -28.84 36.06 -0.74
N ASP A 328 -28.73 37.34 -0.38
CA ASP A 328 -28.33 37.80 0.96
C ASP A 328 -29.62 37.87 1.79
N GLY A 329 -29.70 37.07 2.85
CA GLY A 329 -30.85 37.02 3.73
C GLY A 329 -30.86 35.76 4.57
N LYS A 330 -30.82 35.93 5.89
CA LYS A 330 -31.05 34.91 6.91
C LYS A 330 -32.42 34.26 6.70
N VAL A 331 -32.50 33.27 5.82
CA VAL A 331 -33.60 32.32 5.76
C VAL A 331 -33.02 31.07 6.36
N ALA A 332 -33.50 30.67 7.54
CA ALA A 332 -33.36 29.30 7.99
C ALA A 332 -33.89 28.44 6.83
N SER A 333 -33.00 27.83 6.07
CA SER A 333 -33.34 27.14 4.83
C SER A 333 -34.54 26.25 5.09
N GLY A 334 -35.70 26.59 4.49
CA GLY A 334 -36.92 25.81 4.58
C GLY A 334 -36.81 24.44 3.88
N ASP A 335 -35.59 24.02 3.55
CA ASP A 335 -35.29 22.73 3.02
C ASP A 335 -35.44 21.66 4.10
N TRP A 336 -36.37 20.75 3.87
CA TRP A 336 -36.66 19.64 4.75
C TRP A 336 -35.44 18.75 5.01
N GLN A 337 -34.44 18.77 4.11
CA GLN A 337 -33.20 17.99 4.24
C GLN A 337 -32.26 18.51 5.35
N CYS A 338 -32.36 19.79 5.71
CA CYS A 338 -31.45 20.42 6.68
C CYS A 338 -31.90 20.26 8.13
N ASN A 339 -33.15 19.88 8.38
CA ASN A 339 -33.68 19.68 9.72
C ASN A 339 -34.27 18.25 9.85
N PRO A 340 -33.71 17.38 10.71
CA PRO A 340 -34.18 16.01 10.85
C PRO A 340 -35.65 15.91 11.30
N ASP A 341 -36.15 16.87 12.09
CA ASP A 341 -37.54 16.90 12.53
C ASP A 341 -38.48 17.24 11.37
N VAL A 342 -38.05 18.16 10.49
CA VAL A 342 -38.79 18.50 9.27
C VAL A 342 -38.76 17.34 8.30
N ALA A 343 -37.60 16.70 8.08
CA ALA A 343 -37.50 15.49 7.27
C ALA A 343 -38.45 14.40 7.77
N ARG A 344 -38.50 14.18 9.08
CA ARG A 344 -39.41 13.20 9.69
C ARG A 344 -40.87 13.55 9.42
N LYS A 345 -41.30 14.80 9.66
CA LYS A 345 -42.68 15.26 9.40
C LYS A 345 -43.06 15.14 7.92
N VAL A 346 -42.09 15.40 7.03
CA VAL A 346 -42.29 15.38 5.58
C VAL A 346 -42.23 13.96 5.00
N LEU A 347 -41.57 13.01 5.65
CA LEU A 347 -41.53 11.60 5.26
C LEU A 347 -42.65 10.76 5.91
N GLU A 348 -43.11 11.14 7.10
CA GLU A 348 -44.19 10.44 7.80
C GLU A 348 -45.56 10.80 7.23
N ILE A 349 -46.44 9.80 7.15
CA ILE A 349 -47.82 10.02 6.78
C ILE A 349 -48.59 10.51 8.00
N THR A 350 -49.23 11.67 7.87
CA THR A 350 -50.23 12.16 8.82
C THR A 350 -51.55 11.41 8.61
N LEU A 351 -51.99 10.69 9.64
CA LEU A 351 -53.30 10.05 9.70
C LEU A 351 -54.31 11.00 10.39
N PRO A 352 -55.58 11.08 9.93
CA PRO A 352 -56.17 10.34 8.82
C PRO A 352 -55.79 10.89 7.45
N LEU A 353 -55.44 9.99 6.51
CA LEU A 353 -55.08 10.34 5.14
C LEU A 353 -56.27 10.90 4.35
N LEU A 354 -56.03 11.94 3.55
CA LEU A 354 -57.05 12.67 2.77
C LEU A 354 -58.19 13.25 3.64
N ALA A 355 -57.99 13.37 4.94
CA ALA A 355 -58.91 14.07 5.83
C ALA A 355 -58.42 15.50 6.06
N LYS A 356 -59.36 16.40 6.31
CA LYS A 356 -59.10 17.78 6.67
C LYS A 356 -58.09 17.83 7.85
N PRO A 357 -56.94 18.51 7.70
CA PRO A 357 -56.00 18.66 8.79
C PRO A 357 -56.68 19.35 9.98
N ASN A 358 -56.31 18.96 11.21
CA ASN A 358 -56.77 19.69 12.39
C ASN A 358 -56.17 21.10 12.35
N ALA A 359 -57.00 22.13 12.56
CA ALA A 359 -56.51 23.51 12.66
C ALA A 359 -55.58 23.64 13.88
N GLU A 360 -54.40 24.21 13.69
CA GLU A 360 -53.49 24.47 14.80
C GLU A 360 -53.95 25.73 15.57
N PRO A 361 -53.68 25.83 16.89
CA PRO A 361 -54.04 27.01 17.68
C PRO A 361 -53.35 28.27 17.13
N GLY A 362 -54.11 29.15 16.47
CA GLY A 362 -53.60 30.37 15.85
C GLY A 362 -53.75 30.46 14.32
N ASP A 363 -54.27 29.42 13.66
CA ASP A 363 -54.49 29.45 12.22
C ASP A 363 -55.58 30.46 11.83
N ALA A 364 -55.19 31.51 11.11
CA ALA A 364 -56.11 32.54 10.60
C ALA A 364 -57.04 32.03 9.48
N ARG A 365 -56.72 30.87 8.88
CA ARG A 365 -57.53 30.20 7.86
C ARG A 365 -57.57 28.69 8.17
N PRO A 366 -58.72 28.13 8.54
CA PRO A 366 -58.83 26.69 8.76
C PRO A 366 -58.55 25.97 7.42
N PRO A 367 -57.77 24.88 7.44
CA PRO A 367 -57.43 24.14 6.23
C PRO A 367 -58.69 23.60 5.55
N SER A 368 -58.71 23.58 4.22
CA SER A 368 -59.79 23.10 3.36
C SER A 368 -59.63 21.62 3.00
N ASP A 369 -60.66 21.00 2.41
CA ASP A 369 -60.58 19.61 1.94
C ASP A 369 -59.61 19.45 0.75
N ILE A 370 -59.40 20.51 -0.04
CA ILE A 370 -58.40 20.55 -1.11
C ILE A 370 -56.97 20.50 -0.54
N ASP A 371 -56.75 21.06 0.65
CA ASP A 371 -55.44 21.04 1.31
C ASP A 371 -55.01 19.62 1.70
N ALA A 372 -55.96 18.71 1.91
CA ALA A 372 -55.67 17.29 2.15
C ALA A 372 -55.10 16.60 0.89
N VAL A 373 -55.54 16.99 -0.30
CA VAL A 373 -54.97 16.50 -1.58
C VAL A 373 -53.63 17.17 -1.88
N ALA A 374 -53.48 18.45 -1.51
CA ALA A 374 -52.21 19.17 -1.61
C ALA A 374 -51.09 18.48 -0.80
N GLN A 375 -51.39 17.88 0.36
CA GLN A 375 -50.43 17.05 1.09
C GLN A 375 -49.92 15.86 0.27
N GLY A 376 -50.79 15.20 -0.50
CA GLY A 376 -50.40 14.11 -1.40
C GLY A 376 -49.40 14.58 -2.46
N PHE A 377 -49.66 15.72 -3.11
CA PHE A 377 -48.73 16.33 -4.06
C PHE A 377 -47.41 16.75 -3.40
N GLN A 378 -47.44 17.25 -2.17
CA GLN A 378 -46.23 17.56 -1.41
C GLN A 378 -45.36 16.32 -1.20
N LYS A 379 -45.94 15.15 -0.88
CA LYS A 379 -45.18 13.90 -0.76
C LYS A 379 -44.55 13.47 -2.09
N ILE A 380 -45.25 13.67 -3.22
CA ILE A 380 -44.68 13.41 -4.55
C ILE A 380 -43.52 14.37 -4.85
N ALA A 381 -43.63 15.64 -4.48
CA ALA A 381 -42.55 16.61 -4.66
C ALA A 381 -41.29 16.25 -3.84
N VAL A 382 -41.48 15.81 -2.60
CA VAL A 382 -40.39 15.32 -1.73
C VAL A 382 -39.74 14.09 -2.32
N TYR A 383 -40.52 13.19 -2.93
CA TYR A 383 -39.96 12.05 -3.64
C TYR A 383 -39.02 12.47 -4.78
N GLN A 384 -39.34 13.50 -5.56
CA GLN A 384 -38.45 13.98 -6.63
C GLN A 384 -37.08 14.43 -6.08
N ASP A 385 -37.06 15.05 -4.90
CA ASP A 385 -35.82 15.37 -4.20
C ASP A 385 -35.04 14.11 -3.80
N ILE A 386 -35.72 13.13 -3.17
CA ILE A 386 -35.10 11.86 -2.73
C ILE A 386 -34.56 11.09 -3.93
N ARG A 387 -35.31 11.05 -5.03
CA ARG A 387 -34.92 10.42 -6.29
C ARG A 387 -33.65 11.06 -6.85
N ALA A 388 -33.58 12.39 -6.89
CA ALA A 388 -32.39 13.10 -7.33
C ALA A 388 -31.17 12.76 -6.44
N MET A 389 -31.36 12.70 -5.12
CA MET A 389 -30.31 12.26 -4.18
C MET A 389 -29.87 10.82 -4.44
N ALA A 390 -30.82 9.91 -4.67
CA ALA A 390 -30.55 8.50 -4.90
C ALA A 390 -29.78 8.25 -6.19
N LEU A 391 -30.15 8.92 -7.28
CA LEU A 391 -29.43 8.84 -8.56
C LEU A 391 -28.02 9.40 -8.44
N TYR A 392 -27.86 10.56 -7.78
CA TYR A 392 -26.55 11.15 -7.53
C TYR A 392 -25.66 10.24 -6.65
N ALA A 393 -26.24 9.62 -5.61
CA ALA A 393 -25.55 8.63 -4.79
C ALA A 393 -25.07 7.44 -5.61
N ASN A 394 -25.93 6.94 -6.49
CA ASN A 394 -25.64 5.81 -7.36
C ASN A 394 -24.47 6.13 -8.32
N ASP A 395 -24.48 7.30 -8.94
CA ASP A 395 -23.40 7.74 -9.84
C ASP A 395 -22.06 7.85 -9.10
N ILE A 396 -22.05 8.39 -7.88
CA ILE A 396 -20.85 8.42 -7.02
C ILE A 396 -20.36 7.00 -6.72
N ILE A 397 -21.26 6.10 -6.31
CA ILE A 397 -20.92 4.70 -6.02
C ILE A 397 -20.31 4.04 -7.26
N LEU A 398 -20.95 4.15 -8.42
CA LEU A 398 -20.47 3.55 -9.66
C LEU A 398 -19.11 4.14 -10.07
N SER A 399 -18.90 5.44 -9.89
CA SER A 399 -17.60 6.08 -10.13
C SER A 399 -16.53 5.55 -9.18
N ILE A 400 -16.82 5.39 -7.89
CA ILE A 400 -15.87 4.84 -6.91
C ILE A 400 -15.56 3.38 -7.22
N VAL A 401 -16.60 2.57 -7.47
CA VAL A 401 -16.44 1.17 -7.85
C VAL A 401 -15.60 1.08 -9.13
N GLY A 402 -15.88 1.91 -10.13
CA GLY A 402 -15.11 1.99 -11.37
C GLY A 402 -13.65 2.40 -11.15
N ALA A 403 -13.38 3.39 -10.30
CA ALA A 403 -12.02 3.82 -9.98
C ALA A 403 -11.24 2.77 -9.20
N VAL A 404 -11.86 2.15 -8.19
CA VAL A 404 -11.25 1.10 -7.38
C VAL A 404 -10.97 -0.14 -8.23
N THR A 405 -11.94 -0.59 -9.02
CA THR A 405 -11.78 -1.78 -9.88
C THR A 405 -10.85 -1.53 -11.06
N GLY A 406 -10.83 -0.32 -11.62
CA GLY A 406 -10.00 0.05 -12.77
C GLY A 406 -8.54 0.40 -12.44
N PHE A 407 -8.28 1.00 -11.27
CA PHE A 407 -6.94 1.49 -10.91
C PHE A 407 -6.34 0.80 -9.69
N LEU A 408 -7.05 0.77 -8.57
CA LEU A 408 -6.46 0.33 -7.29
C LEU A 408 -6.30 -1.19 -7.22
N LEU A 409 -7.35 -1.91 -7.61
CA LEU A 409 -7.44 -3.36 -7.49
C LEU A 409 -6.38 -4.07 -8.38
N PRO A 410 -6.13 -3.67 -9.64
CA PRO A 410 -5.02 -4.22 -10.44
C PRO A 410 -3.64 -4.02 -9.80
N VAL A 411 -3.37 -2.86 -9.19
CA VAL A 411 -2.09 -2.59 -8.51
C VAL A 411 -1.90 -3.49 -7.29
N LEU A 412 -2.97 -3.65 -6.48
CA LEU A 412 -2.94 -4.55 -5.33
C LEU A 412 -2.72 -6.01 -5.76
N TYR A 413 -3.40 -6.48 -6.80
CA TYR A 413 -3.20 -7.82 -7.33
C TYR A 413 -1.80 -8.03 -7.93
N ALA A 414 -1.24 -7.03 -8.63
CA ALA A 414 0.12 -7.08 -9.13
C ALA A 414 1.14 -7.18 -7.98
N TRP A 415 0.95 -6.41 -6.91
CA TRP A 415 1.80 -6.50 -5.72
C TRP A 415 1.66 -7.85 -5.00
N LEU A 416 0.44 -8.37 -4.90
CA LEU A 416 0.20 -9.71 -4.35
C LEU A 416 0.91 -10.79 -5.16
N GLY A 417 0.82 -10.71 -6.50
CA GLY A 417 1.50 -11.61 -7.42
C GLY A 417 3.02 -11.54 -7.31
N ALA A 418 3.59 -10.33 -7.18
CA ALA A 418 5.02 -10.14 -6.95
C ALA A 418 5.48 -10.74 -5.61
N CYS A 419 4.69 -10.56 -4.54
CA CYS A 419 4.96 -11.20 -3.25
C CYS A 419 4.94 -12.74 -3.38
N ALA A 420 3.97 -13.30 -4.11
CA ALA A 420 3.87 -14.74 -4.33
C ALA A 420 5.07 -15.28 -5.12
N ALA A 421 5.51 -14.58 -6.17
CA ALA A 421 6.68 -14.95 -6.96
C ALA A 421 7.97 -14.94 -6.13
N ILE A 422 8.18 -13.88 -5.34
CA ILE A 422 9.35 -13.76 -4.45
C ILE A 422 9.34 -14.86 -3.39
N LEU A 423 8.19 -15.12 -2.75
CA LEU A 423 8.06 -16.19 -1.76
C LEU A 423 8.31 -17.58 -2.37
N ARG A 424 7.88 -17.81 -3.62
CA ARG A 424 8.14 -19.05 -4.36
C ARG A 424 9.62 -19.19 -4.70
N GLN A 425 10.27 -18.15 -5.18
CA GLN A 425 11.71 -18.16 -5.46
C GLN A 425 12.51 -18.42 -4.19
N LEU A 426 12.21 -17.70 -3.10
CA LEU A 426 12.84 -17.93 -1.79
C LEU A 426 12.58 -19.35 -1.27
N SER A 427 11.40 -19.93 -1.52
CA SER A 427 11.09 -21.31 -1.16
C SER A 427 11.90 -22.31 -1.98
N ALA A 428 12.03 -22.11 -3.29
CA ALA A 428 12.81 -22.96 -4.18
C ALA A 428 14.31 -22.90 -3.85
N ASP A 429 14.84 -21.69 -3.64
CA ASP A 429 16.24 -21.46 -3.26
C ASP A 429 16.55 -22.05 -1.88
N SER A 430 15.60 -21.96 -0.94
CA SER A 430 15.71 -22.60 0.38
C SER A 430 15.64 -24.12 0.32
N ALA A 431 14.85 -24.68 -0.61
CA ALA A 431 14.74 -26.12 -0.81
C ALA A 431 15.98 -26.71 -1.52
N ALA A 432 16.59 -25.94 -2.43
CA ALA A 432 17.84 -26.30 -3.10
C ALA A 432 19.07 -26.17 -2.17
N SER A 433 19.03 -25.26 -1.20
CA SER A 433 20.12 -24.99 -0.25
C SER A 433 19.99 -25.79 1.06
N THR A 434 19.58 -27.05 0.96
CA THR A 434 19.33 -27.98 2.09
C THR A 434 20.34 -27.85 3.23
N PHE A 435 19.88 -27.51 4.45
CA PHE A 435 20.16 -28.27 5.68
C PHE A 435 19.28 -27.87 6.88
N HIS A 436 19.05 -28.86 7.75
CA HIS A 436 18.34 -28.94 9.04
C HIS A 436 16.79 -29.12 9.09
N PRO A 437 16.28 -30.05 9.93
CA PRO A 437 14.84 -30.32 10.12
C PRO A 437 14.05 -29.12 10.69
N GLU A 438 14.73 -28.10 11.25
CA GLU A 438 14.07 -26.83 11.58
C GLU A 438 13.76 -25.95 10.36
N HIS A 439 14.48 -26.12 9.24
CA HIS A 439 14.28 -25.34 8.00
C HIS A 439 13.03 -25.76 7.21
N SER A 440 12.53 -26.99 7.43
CA SER A 440 11.23 -27.46 6.94
C SER A 440 10.08 -26.52 7.31
N LYS A 441 10.13 -25.88 8.49
CA LYS A 441 9.06 -24.99 8.97
C LYS A 441 8.99 -23.67 8.20
N VAL A 442 10.12 -23.15 7.71
CA VAL A 442 10.17 -21.85 7.02
C VAL A 442 9.77 -22.01 5.54
N ALA A 443 10.29 -23.03 4.87
CA ALA A 443 9.86 -23.37 3.51
C ALA A 443 8.38 -23.77 3.47
N ASN A 444 7.90 -24.59 4.41
CA ASN A 444 6.46 -24.88 4.51
C ASN A 444 5.62 -23.63 4.80
N ARG A 445 6.10 -22.68 5.61
CA ARG A 445 5.36 -21.43 5.88
C ARG A 445 5.26 -20.53 4.64
N ALA A 446 6.33 -20.40 3.86
CA ALA A 446 6.30 -19.66 2.60
C ALA A 446 5.37 -20.33 1.59
N HIS A 447 5.44 -21.67 1.46
CA HIS A 447 4.57 -22.45 0.58
C HIS A 447 3.09 -22.36 0.99
N VAL A 448 2.77 -22.47 2.29
CA VAL A 448 1.40 -22.30 2.80
C VAL A 448 0.88 -20.88 2.55
N THR A 449 1.71 -19.86 2.74
CA THR A 449 1.29 -18.46 2.48
C THR A 449 1.01 -18.25 0.99
N SER A 450 1.88 -18.78 0.11
CA SER A 450 1.67 -18.73 -1.35
C SER A 450 0.39 -19.47 -1.77
N ALA A 451 0.15 -20.67 -1.23
CA ALA A 451 -1.06 -21.43 -1.47
C ALA A 451 -2.34 -20.69 -1.03
N ILE A 452 -2.31 -19.99 0.11
CA ILE A 452 -3.42 -19.16 0.59
C ILE A 452 -3.67 -17.99 -0.37
N ILE A 453 -2.62 -17.30 -0.80
CA ILE A 453 -2.71 -16.18 -1.75
C ILE A 453 -3.33 -16.62 -3.06
N VAL A 454 -2.88 -17.76 -3.59
CA VAL A 454 -3.39 -18.34 -4.84
C VAL A 454 -4.84 -18.79 -4.68
N GLY A 455 -5.18 -19.47 -3.59
CA GLY A 455 -6.56 -19.88 -3.30
C GLY A 455 -7.53 -18.70 -3.21
N ILE A 456 -7.11 -17.61 -2.55
CA ILE A 456 -7.91 -16.38 -2.46
C ILE A 456 -8.04 -15.70 -3.82
N SER A 457 -6.96 -15.64 -4.59
CA SER A 457 -6.99 -15.08 -5.95
C SER A 457 -7.96 -15.85 -6.84
N ILE A 458 -7.89 -17.18 -6.86
CA ILE A 458 -8.80 -18.02 -7.66
C ILE A 458 -10.25 -17.88 -7.19
N GLY A 459 -10.49 -17.81 -5.88
CA GLY A 459 -11.83 -17.56 -5.33
C GLY A 459 -12.42 -16.22 -5.78
N LEU A 460 -11.61 -15.17 -5.87
CA LEU A 460 -12.01 -13.84 -6.34
C LEU A 460 -12.25 -13.80 -7.87
N PHE A 461 -11.54 -14.62 -8.64
CA PHE A 461 -11.73 -14.76 -10.09
C PHE A 461 -12.72 -15.87 -10.51
N SER A 462 -13.52 -16.39 -9.57
CA SER A 462 -14.54 -17.42 -9.79
C SER A 462 -15.43 -17.14 -11.02
N LYS A 463 -15.93 -15.90 -11.18
CA LYS A 463 -16.77 -15.50 -12.32
C LYS A 463 -16.02 -15.42 -13.66
N LEU A 464 -14.70 -15.19 -13.65
CA LEU A 464 -13.87 -15.21 -14.86
C LEU A 464 -13.65 -16.66 -15.34
N LEU A 465 -13.64 -17.61 -14.40
CA LEU A 465 -13.48 -19.04 -14.64
C LEU A 465 -14.79 -19.74 -15.01
N GLU A 466 -15.95 -19.19 -14.63
CA GLU A 466 -17.28 -19.66 -15.08
C GLU A 466 -17.48 -19.58 -16.62
N GLY A 467 -16.64 -18.81 -17.33
CA GLY A 467 -16.57 -18.84 -18.79
C GLY A 467 -15.95 -20.14 -19.37
N GLY A 468 -15.29 -20.96 -18.53
CA GLY A 468 -14.81 -22.30 -18.85
C GLY A 468 -15.73 -23.35 -18.20
N LYS A 469 -16.64 -23.92 -18.99
CA LYS A 469 -17.83 -24.66 -18.53
C LYS A 469 -17.63 -25.91 -17.65
N ASP A 470 -16.42 -26.37 -17.35
CA ASP A 470 -16.23 -27.73 -16.80
C ASP A 470 -15.44 -27.81 -15.48
N VAL A 471 -15.02 -26.71 -14.86
CA VAL A 471 -14.22 -26.80 -13.62
C VAL A 471 -14.66 -25.78 -12.56
N SER A 472 -15.11 -26.29 -11.41
CA SER A 472 -15.47 -25.48 -10.25
C SER A 472 -14.27 -24.62 -9.80
N PRO A 473 -14.44 -23.29 -9.62
CA PRO A 473 -13.40 -22.42 -9.07
C PRO A 473 -12.86 -22.91 -7.71
N LEU A 474 -13.70 -23.57 -6.91
CA LEU A 474 -13.29 -24.23 -5.66
C LEU A 474 -12.32 -25.40 -5.92
N ALA A 475 -12.55 -26.17 -6.99
CA ALA A 475 -11.67 -27.26 -7.39
C ALA A 475 -10.33 -26.74 -7.93
N ILE A 476 -10.32 -25.63 -8.67
CA ILE A 476 -9.09 -24.99 -9.14
C ILE A 476 -8.31 -24.42 -7.95
N ALA A 477 -8.97 -23.78 -6.99
CA ALA A 477 -8.34 -23.29 -5.77
C ALA A 477 -7.76 -24.43 -4.91
N PHE A 478 -8.47 -25.56 -4.83
CA PHE A 478 -7.98 -26.77 -4.16
C PHE A 478 -6.76 -27.36 -4.86
N VAL A 479 -6.79 -27.51 -6.19
CA VAL A 479 -5.65 -28.01 -6.98
C VAL A 479 -4.46 -27.07 -6.88
N ALA A 480 -4.69 -25.77 -6.91
CA ALA A 480 -3.64 -24.76 -6.78
C ALA A 480 -3.06 -24.67 -5.36
N GLY A 481 -3.84 -24.98 -4.32
CA GLY A 481 -3.33 -25.12 -2.95
C GLY A 481 -2.56 -26.44 -2.73
N TYR A 482 -3.06 -27.54 -3.29
CA TYR A 482 -2.48 -28.88 -3.13
C TYR A 482 -1.22 -29.10 -3.99
N ALA A 483 -1.23 -28.59 -5.23
CA ALA A 483 -0.14 -28.72 -6.20
C ALA A 483 0.32 -27.33 -6.68
N SER A 484 0.62 -26.45 -5.73
CA SER A 484 0.96 -25.04 -6.01
C SER A 484 2.06 -24.90 -7.06
N ASP A 485 3.11 -25.73 -7.01
CA ASP A 485 4.20 -25.70 -7.99
C ASP A 485 3.76 -26.03 -9.41
N LYS A 486 2.79 -26.93 -9.59
CA LYS A 486 2.23 -27.29 -10.90
C LYS A 486 1.28 -26.22 -11.41
N PHE A 487 0.52 -25.59 -10.53
CA PHE A 487 -0.32 -24.45 -10.87
C PHE A 487 0.52 -23.24 -11.30
N PHE A 488 1.58 -22.91 -10.56
CA PHE A 488 2.49 -21.85 -10.96
C PHE A 488 3.24 -22.18 -12.26
N PHE A 489 3.61 -23.44 -12.50
CA PHE A 489 4.17 -23.85 -13.79
C PHE A 489 3.19 -23.61 -14.97
N PHE A 490 1.88 -23.84 -14.73
CA PHE A 490 0.84 -23.51 -15.70
C PHE A 490 0.74 -21.98 -15.92
N VAL A 491 0.76 -21.18 -14.84
CA VAL A 491 0.78 -19.72 -14.92
C VAL A 491 2.02 -19.21 -15.66
N ASP A 492 3.20 -19.72 -15.34
CA ASP A 492 4.47 -19.37 -15.99
C ASP A 492 4.42 -19.67 -17.50
N ARG A 493 3.82 -20.82 -17.89
CA ARG A 493 3.60 -21.17 -19.30
C ARG A 493 2.60 -20.25 -19.99
N LEU A 494 1.54 -19.83 -19.30
CA LEU A 494 0.56 -18.86 -19.81
C LEU A 494 1.19 -17.48 -20.00
N VAL A 495 1.97 -17.03 -19.01
CA VAL A 495 2.73 -15.76 -19.07
C VAL A 495 3.74 -15.82 -20.22
N GLY A 496 4.49 -16.90 -20.37
CA GLY A 496 5.44 -17.07 -21.48
C GLY A 496 4.79 -17.12 -22.86
N ALA A 497 3.54 -17.56 -22.95
CA ALA A 497 2.77 -17.53 -24.20
C ALA A 497 2.21 -16.13 -24.52
N MET A 498 1.84 -15.35 -23.49
CA MET A 498 1.33 -13.98 -23.63
C MET A 498 2.44 -12.93 -23.81
N PHE A 499 3.60 -13.18 -23.20
CA PHE A 499 4.79 -12.31 -23.23
C PHE A 499 6.01 -13.15 -23.64
N PRO A 500 6.21 -13.41 -24.94
CA PRO A 500 7.40 -14.10 -25.41
C PRO A 500 8.65 -13.33 -25.00
N PRO A 501 9.69 -13.99 -24.47
CA PRO A 501 10.96 -13.32 -24.22
C PRO A 501 11.47 -12.70 -25.52
N ARG A 502 11.88 -11.41 -25.47
CA ARG A 502 12.55 -10.76 -26.59
C ARG A 502 13.80 -11.59 -26.89
N ASN A 503 13.80 -12.28 -28.02
CA ASN A 503 15.00 -12.94 -28.56
C ASN A 503 16.09 -11.88 -28.68
N GLU A 504 17.10 -11.93 -27.82
CA GLU A 504 18.36 -11.23 -28.10
C GLU A 504 18.91 -11.80 -29.41
N PRO A 505 19.24 -10.97 -30.41
CA PRO A 505 19.87 -11.45 -31.62
C PRO A 505 21.23 -12.09 -31.26
N PRO A 506 21.59 -13.23 -31.88
CA PRO A 506 22.79 -13.95 -31.54
C PRO A 506 24.02 -13.06 -31.69
N ALA A 507 24.79 -12.95 -30.61
CA ALA A 507 26.09 -12.32 -30.60
C ALA A 507 26.92 -12.87 -31.77
N LYS A 508 27.44 -11.94 -32.59
CA LYS A 508 28.31 -12.19 -33.73
C LYS A 508 29.31 -13.30 -33.41
N ALA A 509 29.19 -14.40 -34.16
CA ALA A 509 30.16 -15.47 -34.21
C ALA A 509 31.58 -14.89 -34.31
N ALA A 510 32.43 -15.31 -33.39
CA ALA A 510 33.84 -15.00 -33.34
C ALA A 510 34.47 -15.26 -34.72
N LYS A 511 35.15 -14.25 -35.26
CA LYS A 511 36.06 -14.39 -36.39
C LYS A 511 37.12 -15.42 -36.04
N THR A 512 37.03 -16.59 -36.66
CA THR A 512 38.11 -17.58 -36.72
C THR A 512 39.30 -16.94 -37.44
N THR A 513 40.34 -16.63 -36.68
CA THR A 513 41.64 -16.19 -37.18
C THR A 513 42.30 -17.36 -37.92
N MET A 514 42.39 -17.30 -39.25
CA MET A 514 43.21 -18.24 -40.03
C MET A 514 44.71 -17.96 -39.82
N PRO A 515 45.57 -18.99 -39.79
CA PRO A 515 47.02 -18.83 -39.72
C PRO A 515 47.60 -18.46 -41.10
N ARG A 516 48.58 -17.55 -41.08
CA ARG A 516 49.37 -17.06 -42.21
C ARG A 516 50.31 -18.16 -42.74
N PRO A 517 50.43 -18.36 -44.07
CA PRO A 517 51.41 -19.31 -44.63
C PRO A 517 52.84 -18.73 -44.60
N PRO A 518 53.88 -19.59 -44.59
CA PRO A 518 55.27 -19.17 -44.52
C PRO A 518 55.72 -18.51 -45.84
N SER A 519 56.45 -17.41 -45.68
CA SER A 519 57.13 -16.65 -46.73
C SER A 519 58.29 -17.43 -47.34
N SER A 520 58.28 -17.61 -48.65
CA SER A 520 59.46 -17.95 -49.44
C SER A 520 60.08 -16.68 -50.04
N VAL A 521 61.20 -16.23 -49.48
CA VAL A 521 62.44 -15.80 -50.16
C VAL A 521 63.58 -16.06 -49.20
#